data_AF-A0A5M8P244-F1
#
_entry.id   AF-A0A5M8P244-F1
#
_cell.length_a   1.000
_cell.length_b   1.000
_cell.length_c   1.000
_cell.angle_alpha   90.00
_cell.angle_beta   90.00
_cell.angle_gamma   90.00
#
_symmetry.space_group_name_H-M   'P 1'
#
loop_
_entity.id
_entity.type
_entity.pdbx_description
1 polymer ?
#
loop_
_entity_poly.entity_id
_entity_poly.type
_entity_poly.pdbx_seq_one_letter_code
_entity_poly.pdbx_strand_id
1 'polypeptide(L)'
;MERLILGVLLLFVGSNSFFACKKEDSISVELSRVVINNYKIDSMINTVICDNNDYLKQDDCFLLLGLIKNDNDTNYINIVVYEKKKFAITCPENDYPLFGYFEFNNQTFLVVGEFFIDETLLLNEKKIFTFKCRDNWETWDKPHPSPPPSMYNPPNYFFVYE
;
A
#
# COMPACT_ATOMS: atom_id res chain seq x y z
N MET A 1 -15.47 -59.68 40.86
CA MET A 1 -14.04 -60.03 40.80
C MET A 1 -13.59 -59.79 39.39
N GLU A 2 -13.12 -58.58 39.10
CA GLU A 2 -11.73 -58.10 39.30
C GLU A 2 -10.83 -58.37 38.08
N ARG A 3 -10.45 -57.25 37.41
CA ARG A 3 -9.11 -56.90 36.89
C ARG A 3 -8.61 -57.66 35.64
N LEU A 4 -7.82 -57.13 34.70
CA LEU A 4 -7.02 -55.91 34.59
C LEU A 4 -6.60 -55.70 33.10
N ILE A 5 -6.69 -54.44 32.62
CA ILE A 5 -5.74 -53.63 31.80
C ILE A 5 -4.70 -54.32 30.88
N LEU A 6 -4.70 -53.97 29.58
CA LEU A 6 -3.59 -53.48 28.71
C LEU A 6 -4.14 -53.39 27.26
N GLY A 7 -4.05 -52.34 26.45
CA GLY A 7 -3.01 -51.32 26.32
C GLY A 7 -2.26 -51.49 24.99
N VAL A 8 -2.90 -51.20 23.85
CA VAL A 8 -2.29 -50.90 22.51
C VAL A 8 -3.34 -50.05 21.78
N LEU A 9 -3.24 -48.75 21.50
CA LEU A 9 -2.14 -47.83 21.19
C LEU A 9 -1.39 -48.17 19.89
N LEU A 10 -2.12 -48.06 18.77
CA LEU A 10 -1.63 -47.76 17.43
C LEU A 10 -2.73 -46.91 16.75
N LEU A 11 -2.78 -45.59 16.98
CA LEU A 11 -2.18 -44.58 16.11
C LEU A 11 -2.45 -44.81 14.60
N PHE A 12 -3.70 -44.65 14.18
CA PHE A 12 -3.96 -44.09 12.85
C PHE A 12 -3.85 -42.57 12.94
N VAL A 13 -2.61 -42.11 13.15
CA VAL A 13 -2.15 -40.79 12.74
C VAL A 13 -1.74 -40.96 11.29
N GLY A 14 -2.47 -40.38 10.36
CA GLY A 14 -2.11 -40.53 8.95
C GLY A 14 -3.09 -39.90 8.00
N SER A 15 -2.86 -38.62 7.73
CA SER A 15 -3.20 -37.93 6.49
C SER A 15 -4.67 -37.95 6.06
N ASN A 16 -5.41 -36.93 6.50
CA ASN A 16 -6.04 -36.07 5.51
C ASN A 16 -5.75 -34.63 5.92
N SER A 17 -4.74 -34.11 5.25
CA SER A 17 -4.50 -32.71 4.94
C SER A 17 -5.70 -31.85 5.32
N PHE A 18 -5.62 -31.21 6.49
CA PHE A 18 -6.29 -29.93 6.61
C PHE A 18 -5.72 -29.11 5.46
N PHE A 19 -6.54 -28.91 4.43
CA PHE A 19 -6.37 -27.82 3.50
C PHE A 19 -6.04 -26.62 4.37
N ALA A 20 -4.76 -26.19 4.35
CA ALA A 20 -4.41 -24.86 4.79
C ALA A 20 -5.38 -23.96 4.04
N CYS A 21 -6.32 -23.35 4.78
CA CYS A 21 -7.29 -22.43 4.22
C CYS A 21 -6.52 -21.46 3.33
N LYS A 22 -6.96 -21.38 2.07
CA LYS A 22 -6.48 -20.43 1.07
C LYS A 22 -6.10 -19.13 1.77
N LYS A 23 -4.81 -18.79 1.68
CA LYS A 23 -4.27 -17.46 1.95
C LYS A 23 -5.21 -16.47 1.28
N GLU A 24 -5.82 -15.56 2.03
CA GLU A 24 -6.70 -14.54 1.44
C GLU A 24 -5.84 -13.72 0.45
N ASP A 25 -6.21 -13.75 -0.84
CA ASP A 25 -5.49 -13.08 -1.94
C ASP A 25 -5.53 -11.54 -1.86
N SER A 26 -6.14 -11.00 -0.80
CA SER A 26 -6.35 -9.57 -0.60
C SER A 26 -6.41 -9.21 0.88
N ILE A 27 -6.00 -7.99 1.20
CA ILE A 27 -6.13 -7.39 2.52
C ILE A 27 -6.93 -6.10 2.45
N SER A 28 -7.76 -5.85 3.46
CA SER A 28 -8.48 -4.59 3.61
C SER A 28 -7.80 -3.74 4.67
N VAL A 29 -7.49 -2.50 4.30
CA VAL A 29 -6.81 -1.53 5.15
C VAL A 29 -7.74 -0.34 5.35
N GLU A 30 -7.97 0.04 6.60
CA GLU A 30 -8.71 1.24 6.94
C GLU A 30 -7.74 2.43 6.95
N LEU A 31 -7.95 3.39 6.06
CA LEU A 31 -7.10 4.57 5.92
C LEU A 31 -7.84 5.82 6.39
N SER A 32 -7.12 6.67 7.12
CA SER A 32 -7.61 7.97 7.56
C SER A 32 -7.53 8.98 6.42
N ARG A 33 -8.46 9.93 6.39
CA ARG A 33 -8.44 11.03 5.44
C ARG A 33 -7.31 12.00 5.81
N VAL A 34 -6.56 12.40 4.80
CA VAL A 34 -5.46 13.35 4.89
C VAL A 34 -5.92 14.69 4.33
N VAL A 35 -5.48 15.77 4.97
CA VAL A 35 -5.55 17.12 4.42
C VAL A 35 -4.14 17.67 4.34
N ILE A 36 -3.77 18.20 3.18
CA ILE A 36 -2.50 18.89 2.96
C ILE A 36 -2.84 20.36 2.77
N ASN A 37 -2.58 21.19 3.77
CA ASN A 37 -2.93 22.61 3.74
C ASN A 37 -1.86 23.43 3.03
N ASN A 38 -1.66 23.17 1.74
CA ASN A 38 -0.61 23.83 0.98
C ASN A 38 -0.99 24.08 -0.49
N TYR A 39 -1.19 25.34 -0.85
CA TYR A 39 -1.60 25.74 -2.19
C TYR A 39 -0.57 25.38 -3.28
N LYS A 40 0.74 25.32 -2.96
CA LYS A 40 1.77 24.92 -3.92
C LYS A 40 1.62 23.45 -4.25
N ILE A 41 1.37 22.62 -3.24
CA ILE A 41 1.13 21.18 -3.40
C ILE A 41 -0.15 20.94 -4.19
N ASP A 42 -1.23 21.67 -3.88
CA ASP A 42 -2.47 21.61 -4.66
C ASP A 42 -2.25 21.97 -6.13
N SER A 43 -1.40 22.96 -6.41
CA SER A 43 -1.04 23.34 -7.77
C SER A 43 -0.23 22.25 -8.50
N MET A 44 0.70 21.60 -7.82
CA MET A 44 1.47 20.48 -8.36
C MET A 44 0.55 19.29 -8.67
N ILE A 45 -0.35 18.95 -7.73
CA ILE A 45 -1.38 17.92 -7.90
C ILE A 45 -2.27 18.23 -9.11
N ASN A 46 -2.77 19.45 -9.21
CA ASN A 46 -3.59 19.89 -10.35
C ASN A 46 -2.86 19.71 -11.68
N THR A 47 -1.57 20.05 -11.73
CA THR A 47 -0.75 19.89 -12.95
C THR A 47 -0.73 18.42 -13.38
N VAL A 48 -0.46 17.50 -12.44
CA VAL A 48 -0.45 16.06 -12.74
C VAL A 48 -1.82 15.55 -13.17
N ILE A 49 -2.91 16.00 -12.54
CA ILE A 49 -4.27 15.59 -12.96
C ILE A 49 -4.57 16.08 -14.38
N CYS A 50 -4.25 17.34 -14.70
CA CYS A 50 -4.47 17.91 -16.03
C CYS A 50 -3.70 17.14 -17.12
N ASP A 51 -2.42 16.83 -16.87
CA ASP A 51 -1.56 16.12 -17.81
C ASP A 51 -2.01 14.67 -18.06
N ASN A 52 -2.77 14.08 -17.13
CA ASN A 52 -3.18 12.67 -17.17
C ASN A 52 -4.70 12.47 -17.17
N ASN A 53 -5.46 13.52 -17.49
CA ASN A 53 -6.93 13.54 -17.38
C ASN A 53 -7.59 12.35 -18.09
N ASP A 54 -7.09 11.97 -19.26
CA ASP A 54 -7.68 10.86 -20.03
C ASP A 54 -7.41 9.47 -19.42
N TYR A 55 -6.27 9.28 -18.75
CA TYR A 55 -5.96 8.05 -18.01
C TYR A 55 -6.80 7.96 -16.73
N LEU A 56 -6.95 9.08 -16.03
CA LEU A 56 -7.68 9.16 -14.76
C LEU A 56 -9.21 9.01 -14.93
N LYS A 57 -9.77 9.37 -16.09
CA LYS A 57 -11.20 9.15 -16.42
C LYS A 57 -11.62 7.69 -16.50
N GLN A 58 -10.69 6.75 -16.68
CA GLN A 58 -11.04 5.35 -16.93
C GLN A 58 -11.42 4.59 -15.65
N ASP A 59 -11.44 5.24 -14.47
CA ASP A 59 -11.64 4.65 -13.13
C ASP A 59 -10.70 3.48 -12.79
N ASP A 60 -9.80 3.11 -13.69
CA ASP A 60 -8.82 2.05 -13.56
C ASP A 60 -7.50 2.57 -12.96
N CYS A 61 -7.34 3.89 -12.82
CA CYS A 61 -6.15 4.53 -12.25
C CYS A 61 -6.45 5.25 -10.92
N PHE A 62 -5.42 5.40 -10.10
CA PHE A 62 -5.39 6.25 -8.92
C PHE A 62 -4.02 6.91 -8.82
N LEU A 63 -3.86 7.87 -7.91
CA LEU A 63 -2.60 8.58 -7.74
C LEU A 63 -1.91 8.14 -6.44
N LEU A 64 -0.61 7.87 -6.52
CA LEU A 64 0.24 7.67 -5.35
C LEU A 64 0.98 8.97 -5.07
N LEU A 65 0.86 9.49 -3.85
CA LEU A 65 1.60 10.65 -3.38
C LEU A 65 2.67 10.19 -2.39
N GLY A 66 3.93 10.29 -2.79
CA GLY A 66 5.09 10.12 -1.93
C GLY A 66 5.59 11.46 -1.41
N LEU A 67 5.71 11.58 -0.09
CA LEU A 67 6.40 12.70 0.57
C LEU A 67 7.77 12.20 1.04
N ILE A 68 8.84 12.81 0.54
CA ILE A 68 10.21 12.33 0.72
C ILE A 68 11.06 13.45 1.31
N LYS A 69 11.74 13.19 2.43
CA LYS A 69 12.78 14.06 2.96
C LYS A 69 14.16 13.47 2.65
N ASN A 70 15.07 14.27 2.10
CA ASN A 70 16.45 13.87 1.84
C ASN A 70 17.39 14.39 2.94
N ASP A 71 18.58 13.82 3.04
CA ASP A 71 19.57 14.09 4.09
C ASP A 71 20.03 15.56 4.16
N ASN A 72 19.88 16.30 3.06
CA ASN A 72 20.23 17.73 2.95
C ASN A 72 19.06 18.66 3.32
N ASP A 73 18.10 18.20 4.15
CA ASP A 73 16.88 18.92 4.53
C ASP A 73 15.98 19.37 3.35
N THR A 74 16.19 18.82 2.16
CA THR A 74 15.33 19.07 1.01
C THR A 74 14.14 18.13 1.03
N ASN A 75 12.93 18.68 0.90
CA ASN A 75 11.70 17.91 0.79
C ASN A 75 11.30 17.76 -0.68
N TYR A 76 10.68 16.64 -1.01
CA TYR A 76 10.22 16.33 -2.35
C TYR A 76 8.84 15.72 -2.32
N ILE A 77 8.10 16.00 -3.39
CA ILE A 77 6.82 15.40 -3.66
C ILE A 77 6.96 14.56 -4.92
N ASN A 78 6.62 13.29 -4.79
CA ASN A 78 6.59 12.34 -5.89
C ASN A 78 5.14 11.94 -6.15
N ILE A 79 4.61 12.23 -7.34
CA ILE A 79 3.25 11.85 -7.73
C ILE A 79 3.32 10.85 -8.88
N VAL A 80 2.68 9.69 -8.69
CA VAL A 80 2.67 8.63 -9.69
C VAL A 80 1.24 8.30 -10.07
N VAL A 81 0.96 8.28 -11.36
CA VAL A 81 -0.30 7.74 -11.90
C VAL A 81 -0.20 6.23 -11.93
N TYR A 82 -1.10 5.53 -11.26
CA TYR A 82 -0.98 4.09 -11.05
C TYR A 82 -2.26 3.35 -11.44
N GLU A 83 -2.14 2.29 -12.23
CA GLU A 83 -3.25 1.39 -12.56
C GLU A 83 -3.64 0.52 -11.36
N LYS A 84 -4.87 0.66 -10.85
CA LYS A 84 -5.42 -0.06 -9.70
C LYS A 84 -5.16 -1.57 -9.75
N LYS A 85 -5.34 -2.19 -10.92
CA LYS A 85 -5.20 -3.65 -11.12
C LYS A 85 -3.77 -4.16 -10.93
N LYS A 86 -2.76 -3.29 -11.12
CA LYS A 86 -1.34 -3.61 -10.97
C LYS A 86 -0.85 -3.38 -9.54
N PHE A 87 -1.63 -2.67 -8.71
CA PHE A 87 -1.19 -2.30 -7.37
C PHE A 87 -1.43 -3.46 -6.42
N ALA A 88 -0.35 -3.95 -5.85
CA ALA A 88 -0.39 -5.02 -4.86
C ALA A 88 0.61 -4.70 -3.75
N ILE A 89 0.22 -4.96 -2.52
CA ILE A 89 1.05 -4.76 -1.34
C ILE A 89 1.63 -6.10 -0.89
N THR A 90 2.81 -6.06 -0.29
CA THR A 90 3.40 -7.24 0.32
C THR A 90 2.63 -7.58 1.60
N CYS A 91 2.46 -8.88 1.88
CA CYS A 91 1.69 -9.37 3.01
C CYS A 91 2.51 -10.42 3.78
N PRO A 92 2.54 -10.40 5.13
CA PRO A 92 1.78 -9.51 6.03
C PRO A 92 2.40 -8.11 6.23
N GLU A 93 3.61 -7.88 5.71
CA GLU A 93 4.36 -6.63 5.85
C GLU A 93 4.21 -5.79 4.59
N ASN A 94 3.70 -4.57 4.73
CA ASN A 94 3.55 -3.65 3.60
C ASN A 94 4.87 -2.89 3.38
N ASP A 95 5.53 -3.15 2.24
CA ASP A 95 6.79 -2.50 1.85
C ASP A 95 6.70 -0.97 1.77
N TYR A 96 5.48 -0.41 1.67
CA TYR A 96 5.24 1.04 1.61
C TYR A 96 4.20 1.46 2.64
N PRO A 97 4.57 2.15 3.73
CA PRO A 97 3.60 2.60 4.73
C PRO A 97 2.52 3.44 4.06
N LEU A 98 1.26 2.97 4.16
CA LEU A 98 0.09 3.71 3.73
C LEU A 98 -0.37 4.58 4.90
N PHE A 99 -0.22 5.89 4.77
CA PHE A 99 -0.56 6.81 5.84
C PHE A 99 -2.02 7.22 5.84
N GLY A 100 -2.61 7.29 4.66
CA GLY A 100 -3.97 7.76 4.51
C GLY A 100 -4.35 7.95 3.05
N TYR A 101 -5.49 8.59 2.86
CA TYR A 101 -6.01 8.91 1.54
C TYR A 101 -6.51 10.35 1.52
N PHE A 102 -6.57 10.96 0.33
CA PHE A 102 -7.37 12.15 0.14
C PHE A 102 -8.04 12.12 -1.23
N GLU A 103 -9.07 12.95 -1.38
CA GLU A 103 -9.81 13.09 -2.63
C GLU A 103 -9.65 14.52 -3.13
N PHE A 104 -9.25 14.67 -4.39
CA PHE A 104 -9.02 15.96 -5.01
C PHE A 104 -9.48 15.90 -6.47
N ASN A 105 -10.36 16.82 -6.89
CA ASN A 105 -10.99 16.80 -8.22
C ASN A 105 -11.54 15.41 -8.62
N ASN A 106 -12.24 14.74 -7.69
CA ASN A 106 -12.79 13.38 -7.84
C ASN A 106 -11.74 12.28 -8.07
N GLN A 107 -10.46 12.57 -7.85
CA GLN A 107 -9.38 11.59 -7.92
C GLN A 107 -8.97 11.16 -6.52
N THR A 108 -8.79 9.85 -6.35
CA THR A 108 -8.30 9.28 -5.09
C THR A 108 -6.78 9.25 -5.11
N PHE A 109 -6.20 9.81 -4.05
CA PHE A 109 -4.79 9.71 -3.74
C PHE A 109 -4.57 8.78 -2.56
N LEU A 110 -3.60 7.88 -2.68
CA LEU A 110 -3.05 7.17 -1.54
C LEU A 110 -1.73 7.84 -1.14
N VAL A 111 -1.63 8.24 0.12
CA VAL A 111 -0.42 8.86 0.67
C VAL A 111 0.49 7.75 1.19
N VAL A 112 1.67 7.65 0.59
CA VAL A 112 2.67 6.61 0.85
C VAL A 112 4.00 7.22 1.26
N GLY A 113 4.82 6.48 2.03
CA GLY A 113 6.21 6.85 2.30
C GLY A 113 6.58 6.74 3.77
N GLU A 114 7.52 7.57 4.23
CA GLU A 114 8.02 7.55 5.62
C GLU A 114 7.83 8.88 6.36
N PHE A 115 7.47 9.97 5.67
CA PHE A 115 7.49 11.32 6.23
C PHE A 115 6.14 12.03 6.10
N PHE A 116 5.75 12.71 7.18
CA PHE A 116 4.72 13.75 7.16
C PHE A 116 5.41 15.11 7.11
N ILE A 117 4.94 15.99 6.23
CA ILE A 117 5.26 17.42 6.30
C ILE A 117 4.32 18.08 7.32
N ASP A 118 4.78 19.13 7.99
CA ASP A 118 4.04 19.83 9.07
C ASP A 118 2.66 20.33 8.62
N GLU A 119 2.47 20.55 7.31
CA GLU A 119 1.22 20.98 6.70
C GLU A 119 0.20 19.83 6.50
N THR A 120 0.52 18.62 6.96
CA THR A 120 -0.33 17.43 6.83
C THR A 120 -1.13 17.17 8.10
N LEU A 121 -2.44 17.03 7.95
CA LEU A 121 -3.35 16.69 9.05
C LEU A 121 -4.09 15.39 8.75
N LEU A 122 -4.09 14.47 9.71
CA LEU A 122 -4.93 13.29 9.69
C LEU A 122 -6.29 13.61 10.32
N LEU A 123 -7.35 13.36 9.58
CA LEU A 123 -8.72 13.50 10.05
C LEU A 123 -9.26 12.16 10.57
N ASN A 124 -10.28 12.23 11.43
CA ASN A 124 -10.95 11.04 11.96
C ASN A 124 -11.84 10.32 10.93
N GLU A 125 -12.11 10.94 9.80
CA GLU A 125 -12.85 10.31 8.70
C GLU A 125 -11.98 9.20 8.09
N LYS A 126 -12.56 8.01 7.91
CA LYS A 126 -11.84 6.84 7.41
C LYS A 126 -12.57 6.16 6.26
N LYS A 127 -11.81 5.48 5.41
CA LYS A 127 -12.31 4.71 4.28
C LYS A 127 -11.54 3.40 4.17
N ILE A 128 -12.25 2.32 3.83
CA ILE A 128 -11.64 1.01 3.64
C ILE A 128 -11.18 0.88 2.20
N PHE A 129 -9.93 0.45 2.03
CA PHE A 129 -9.33 0.11 0.75
C PHE A 129 -8.94 -1.36 0.74
N THR A 130 -9.27 -2.07 -0.34
CA THR A 130 -8.91 -3.47 -0.50
C THR A 130 -7.80 -3.60 -1.54
N PHE A 131 -6.70 -4.24 -1.15
CA PHE A 131 -5.51 -4.42 -1.96
C PHE A 131 -5.25 -5.89 -2.22
N LYS A 132 -4.69 -6.22 -3.38
CA LYS A 132 -4.18 -7.56 -3.64
C LYS A 132 -2.90 -7.79 -2.85
N CYS A 133 -2.75 -8.98 -2.27
CA CYS A 133 -1.50 -9.38 -1.63
C CYS A 133 -0.51 -9.94 -2.65
N ARG A 134 0.76 -9.53 -2.57
CA ARG A 134 1.89 -10.24 -3.16
C ARG A 134 2.44 -11.24 -2.16
N ASP A 135 2.77 -12.43 -2.65
CA ASP A 135 3.34 -13.47 -1.81
C ASP A 135 4.80 -13.15 -1.45
N ASN A 136 5.11 -13.20 -0.16
CA ASN A 136 6.40 -12.86 0.42
C ASN A 136 7.58 -13.77 0.00
N TRP A 137 7.41 -14.79 -0.86
CA TRP A 137 8.53 -15.65 -1.30
C TRP A 137 9.33 -15.03 -2.45
N GLU A 138 8.82 -13.96 -3.08
CA GLU A 138 9.55 -13.19 -4.10
C GLU A 138 10.55 -12.17 -3.49
N THR A 139 10.54 -11.96 -2.17
CA THR A 139 11.33 -10.93 -1.46
C THR A 139 12.54 -11.45 -0.66
N TRP A 140 12.66 -12.76 -0.39
CA TRP A 140 13.74 -13.31 0.47
C TRP A 140 15.17 -13.23 -0.10
N ASP A 141 15.33 -12.86 -1.38
CA ASP A 141 16.66 -12.72 -2.00
C ASP A 141 17.22 -11.28 -1.98
N LYS A 142 16.57 -10.33 -1.30
CA LYS A 142 17.07 -8.94 -1.23
C LYS A 142 17.14 -8.41 0.20
N PRO A 143 18.35 -8.21 0.76
CA PRO A 143 18.52 -7.41 1.96
C PRO A 143 18.23 -5.95 1.58
N HIS A 144 17.54 -5.23 2.47
CA HIS A 144 17.00 -3.86 2.33
C HIS A 144 15.55 -3.81 1.80
N PRO A 145 14.67 -3.01 2.44
CA PRO A 145 13.37 -2.69 1.85
C PRO A 145 13.68 -2.14 0.46
N SER A 146 13.22 -2.83 -0.57
CA SER A 146 13.43 -2.36 -1.92
C SER A 146 12.83 -0.95 -1.97
N PRO A 147 13.54 0.06 -2.50
CA PRO A 147 12.90 1.34 -2.80
C PRO A 147 11.60 1.04 -3.57
N PRO A 148 10.55 1.90 -3.45
CA PRO A 148 9.33 1.81 -4.26
C PRO A 148 9.68 1.18 -5.58
N PRO A 149 9.12 -0.01 -5.94
CA PRO A 149 9.63 -0.82 -7.05
C PRO A 149 9.91 0.18 -8.13
N SER A 150 11.15 0.29 -8.62
CA SER A 150 11.53 1.36 -9.55
C SER A 150 10.43 1.45 -10.61
N MET A 151 9.55 2.45 -10.45
CA MET A 151 8.13 2.25 -10.78
C MET A 151 8.04 2.02 -12.26
N TYR A 152 7.47 0.87 -12.62
CA TYR A 152 7.49 0.27 -13.95
C TYR A 152 6.81 1.21 -14.97
N ASN A 153 7.53 2.21 -15.46
CA ASN A 153 7.14 3.26 -16.41
C ASN A 153 5.65 3.70 -16.48
N PRO A 154 5.01 4.18 -15.39
CA PRO A 154 3.95 5.17 -15.49
C PRO A 154 4.55 6.59 -15.45
N PRO A 155 3.83 7.64 -15.88
CA PRO A 155 4.34 8.99 -15.76
C PRO A 155 4.55 9.32 -14.26
N ASN A 156 5.81 9.58 -13.91
CA ASN A 156 6.27 9.91 -12.57
C ASN A 156 6.67 11.39 -12.52
N TYR A 157 6.11 12.14 -11.58
CA TYR A 157 6.33 13.57 -11.44
C TYR A 157 7.05 13.85 -10.14
N PHE A 158 8.21 14.50 -10.25
CA PHE A 158 9.07 14.84 -9.13
C PHE A 158 9.14 16.35 -8.98
N PHE A 159 8.73 16.86 -7.81
CA PHE A 159 8.76 18.27 -7.48
C PHE A 159 9.63 18.51 -6.25
N VAL A 160 10.53 19.49 -6.34
CA VAL A 160 11.28 20.01 -5.20
C VAL A 160 10.35 20.92 -4.39
N TYR A 161 10.29 20.71 -3.08
CA TYR A 161 9.47 21.48 -2.15
C TYR A 161 10.36 22.06 -1.05
N GLU A 162 10.38 23.40 -0.95
CA GLU A 162 11.06 24.20 0.09
C GLU A 162 10.05 24.78 1.08
#